data_AF-A0A536YXJ8-F1
#
_entry.id   AF-A0A536YXJ8-F1
#
_cell.length_a   1.000
_cell.length_b   1.000
_cell.length_c   1.000
_cell.angle_alpha   90.00
_cell.angle_beta   90.00
_cell.angle_gamma   90.00
#
_symmetry.space_group_name_H-M   'P 1'
#
loop_
_entity.id
_entity.type
_entity.pdbx_description
1 polymer ?
#
loop_
_entity_poly.entity_id
_entity_poly.type
_entity_poly.pdbx_seq_one_letter_code
_entity_poly.pdbx_strand_id
1 'polypeptide(L)'
;MARERILTTHAGALPRSPELREMIFFRAEGKPYDKDALASKLRDEVAGVVRKQLDCGVDSVNDGELGKTNFTNYVRERLAGFEMRDYRPGVDPAPLNITARDAKDFPRYFAGGRGALTGAAQRRQLAVCVAPLEYVGQTALEEDFGNFRAALKGAKAAEAFLPANTPGTIEHWLRNEYYPSEEAFVEAIAEA
;
A
#
# COMPACT_ATOMS: atom_id res chain seq x y z
N MET A 1 28.76 3.34 11.93
CA MET A 1 28.61 3.03 10.49
C MET A 1 28.13 4.23 9.67
N ALA A 2 27.20 5.08 10.12
CA ALA A 2 26.75 6.27 9.36
C ALA A 2 27.71 7.48 9.31
N ARG A 3 28.98 7.34 9.71
CA ARG A 3 29.90 8.49 9.87
C ARG A 3 30.87 8.71 8.71
N GLU A 4 30.93 7.81 7.73
CA GLU A 4 31.95 7.84 6.66
C GLU A 4 31.36 8.04 5.24
N ARG A 5 30.05 7.82 5.06
CA ARG A 5 29.34 8.03 3.78
C ARG A 5 27.84 8.21 3.98
N ILE A 6 27.17 8.83 3.01
CA ILE A 6 25.70 8.95 2.95
C ILE A 6 25.12 7.55 2.70
N LEU A 7 24.16 7.13 3.53
CA LEU A 7 23.41 5.89 3.33
C LEU A 7 22.32 6.10 2.29
N THR A 8 22.09 5.10 1.46
CA THR A 8 21.13 5.13 0.36
C THR A 8 19.89 4.28 0.65
N THR A 9 18.74 4.75 0.19
CA THR A 9 17.45 4.06 0.29
C THR A 9 16.49 4.54 -0.80
N HIS A 10 15.27 4.02 -0.81
CA HIS A 10 14.19 4.41 -1.73
C HIS A 10 12.83 4.46 -1.01
N ALA A 11 11.79 4.96 -1.68
CA ALA A 11 10.48 5.19 -1.06
C ALA A 11 9.78 3.92 -0.56
N GLY A 12 9.91 2.79 -1.28
CA GLY A 12 9.48 1.50 -0.76
C GLY A 12 9.05 0.52 -1.84
N ALA A 13 7.95 0.79 -2.53
CA ALA A 13 7.38 -0.12 -3.52
C ALA A 13 8.35 -0.46 -4.67
N LEU A 14 8.43 -1.75 -5.01
CA LEU A 14 9.21 -2.27 -6.13
C LEU A 14 8.32 -3.09 -7.10
N PRO A 15 8.77 -3.29 -8.36
CA PRO A 15 7.99 -4.05 -9.33
C PRO A 15 7.79 -5.52 -8.92
N ARG A 16 6.55 -5.99 -9.00
CA ARG A 16 6.18 -7.40 -8.90
C ARG A 16 6.26 -8.09 -10.26
N SER A 17 6.49 -9.40 -10.27
CA SER A 17 6.19 -10.18 -11.49
C SER A 17 4.70 -10.08 -11.85
N PRO A 18 4.33 -10.26 -13.14
CA PRO A 18 2.92 -10.31 -13.55
C PRO A 18 2.11 -11.38 -12.79
N GLU A 19 2.73 -12.52 -12.51
CA GLU A 19 2.14 -13.65 -11.80
C GLU A 19 1.82 -13.30 -10.34
N LEU A 20 2.80 -12.79 -9.58
CA LEU A 20 2.57 -12.38 -8.19
C LEU A 20 1.56 -11.24 -8.11
N ARG A 21 1.61 -10.30 -9.07
CA ARG A 21 0.62 -9.23 -9.17
C ARG A 21 -0.80 -9.81 -9.27
N GLU A 22 -1.05 -10.76 -10.17
CA GLU A 22 -2.37 -11.38 -10.33
C GLU A 22 -2.84 -12.07 -9.04
N MET A 23 -2.00 -12.87 -8.40
CA MET A 23 -2.33 -13.57 -7.15
C MET A 23 -2.72 -12.60 -6.03
N ILE A 24 -1.99 -11.48 -5.86
CA ILE A 24 -2.30 -10.45 -4.85
C ILE A 24 -3.65 -9.79 -5.13
N PHE A 25 -3.97 -9.48 -6.39
CA PHE A 25 -5.28 -8.90 -6.74
C PHE A 25 -6.42 -9.90 -6.55
N PHE A 26 -6.22 -11.20 -6.86
CA PHE A 26 -7.23 -12.22 -6.60
C PHE A 26 -7.55 -12.34 -5.12
N ARG A 27 -6.51 -12.37 -4.26
CA ARG A 27 -6.69 -12.35 -2.81
C ARG A 27 -7.51 -11.13 -2.35
N ALA A 28 -7.11 -9.93 -2.77
CA ALA A 28 -7.76 -8.69 -2.35
C ALA A 28 -9.21 -8.55 -2.86
N GLU A 29 -9.53 -9.16 -4.00
CA GLU A 29 -10.89 -9.20 -4.56
C GLU A 29 -11.73 -10.37 -4.02
N GLY A 30 -11.19 -11.20 -3.13
CA GLY A 30 -11.87 -12.39 -2.59
C GLY A 30 -12.12 -13.48 -3.63
N LYS A 31 -11.41 -13.45 -4.76
CA LYS A 31 -11.48 -14.49 -5.80
C LYS A 31 -10.78 -15.76 -5.32
N PRO A 32 -11.15 -16.95 -5.83
CA PRO A 32 -10.40 -18.18 -5.54
C PRO A 32 -8.94 -18.07 -5.99
N TYR A 33 -8.01 -18.44 -5.11
CA TYR A 33 -6.58 -18.52 -5.40
C TYR A 33 -5.93 -19.62 -4.56
N ASP A 34 -4.78 -20.11 -5.01
CA ASP A 34 -3.96 -21.06 -4.25
C ASP A 34 -3.13 -20.30 -3.21
N LYS A 35 -3.43 -20.53 -1.93
CA LYS A 35 -2.78 -19.86 -0.80
C LYS A 35 -1.31 -20.26 -0.64
N ASP A 36 -0.99 -21.53 -0.86
CA ASP A 36 0.36 -22.05 -0.69
C ASP A 36 1.26 -21.59 -1.85
N ALA A 37 0.70 -21.58 -3.07
CA ALA A 37 1.38 -21.00 -4.23
C ALA A 37 1.67 -19.51 -4.03
N LEU A 38 0.69 -18.72 -3.57
CA LEU A 38 0.90 -17.30 -3.28
C LEU A 38 1.97 -17.11 -2.20
N ALA A 39 1.88 -17.82 -1.08
CA ALA A 39 2.83 -17.70 0.02
C ALA A 39 4.26 -18.04 -0.42
N SER A 40 4.44 -19.11 -1.20
CA SER A 40 5.75 -19.47 -1.74
C SER A 40 6.27 -18.42 -2.71
N LYS A 41 5.43 -17.98 -3.66
CA LYS A 41 5.82 -16.98 -4.67
C LYS A 41 6.22 -15.65 -4.03
N LEU A 42 5.44 -15.18 -3.06
CA LEU A 42 5.68 -13.94 -2.35
C LEU A 42 7.02 -13.99 -1.60
N ARG A 43 7.27 -15.06 -0.83
CA ARG A 43 8.53 -15.26 -0.11
C ARG A 43 9.74 -15.23 -1.05
N ASP A 44 9.65 -15.92 -2.18
CA ASP A 44 10.74 -16.02 -3.15
C ASP A 44 11.01 -14.67 -3.84
N GLU A 45 9.96 -13.93 -4.21
CA GLU A 45 10.12 -12.59 -4.81
C GLU A 45 10.63 -11.55 -3.80
N VAL A 46 10.20 -11.60 -2.54
CA VAL A 46 10.74 -10.74 -1.46
C VAL A 46 12.24 -10.99 -1.29
N ALA A 47 12.67 -12.25 -1.22
CA ALA A 47 14.10 -12.59 -1.18
C ALA A 47 14.86 -12.08 -2.41
N GLY A 48 14.23 -12.16 -3.59
CA GLY A 48 14.79 -11.65 -4.84
C GLY A 48 14.98 -10.13 -4.85
N VAL A 49 13.99 -9.35 -4.39
CA VAL A 49 14.10 -7.88 -4.38
C VAL A 49 15.05 -7.38 -3.31
N VAL A 50 15.12 -8.02 -2.14
CA VAL A 50 16.12 -7.69 -1.11
C VAL A 50 17.53 -7.91 -1.64
N ARG A 51 17.78 -9.05 -2.32
CA ARG A 51 19.08 -9.32 -2.96
C ARG A 51 19.43 -8.25 -3.99
N LYS A 52 18.50 -7.92 -4.89
CA LYS A 52 18.71 -6.90 -5.92
C LYS A 52 19.02 -5.52 -5.33
N GLN A 53 18.33 -5.12 -4.27
CA GLN A 53 18.63 -3.87 -3.56
C GLN A 53 20.08 -3.85 -3.06
N LEU A 54 20.54 -4.92 -2.42
CA LEU A 54 21.91 -5.05 -1.94
C LEU A 54 22.93 -5.08 -3.09
N ASP A 55 22.65 -5.80 -4.17
CA ASP A 55 23.49 -5.85 -5.37
C ASP A 55 23.62 -4.46 -6.03
N CYS A 56 22.58 -3.64 -5.92
CA CYS A 56 22.58 -2.23 -6.36
C CYS A 56 23.26 -1.27 -5.37
N GLY A 57 23.71 -1.75 -4.21
CA GLY A 57 24.36 -0.93 -3.18
C GLY A 57 23.39 -0.13 -2.30
N VAL A 58 22.10 -0.49 -2.25
CA VAL A 58 21.14 0.11 -1.32
C VAL A 58 21.47 -0.31 0.11
N ASP A 59 21.58 0.67 1.00
CA ASP A 59 22.00 0.45 2.39
C ASP A 59 20.84 0.10 3.33
N SER A 60 19.73 0.84 3.21
CA SER A 60 18.50 0.63 3.96
C SER A 60 17.45 0.05 3.04
N VAL A 61 17.15 -1.23 3.20
CA VAL A 61 16.30 -2.03 2.29
C VAL A 61 14.90 -2.26 2.85
N ASN A 62 13.94 -2.57 1.98
CA ASN A 62 12.61 -3.07 2.40
C ASN A 62 12.21 -4.36 1.65
N ASP A 63 10.99 -4.82 1.89
CA ASP A 63 10.38 -6.00 1.25
C ASP A 63 9.83 -5.72 -0.17
N GLY A 64 9.99 -4.50 -0.69
CA GLY A 64 9.41 -4.04 -1.95
C GLY A 64 7.89 -3.80 -1.92
N GLU A 65 7.25 -3.87 -0.75
CA GLU A 65 5.79 -3.83 -0.58
C GLU A 65 5.04 -4.87 -1.44
N LEU A 66 5.68 -6.00 -1.75
CA LEU A 66 5.17 -6.97 -2.73
C LEU A 66 3.88 -7.67 -2.25
N GLY A 67 3.67 -7.75 -0.93
CA GLY A 67 2.47 -8.33 -0.32
C GLY A 67 1.24 -7.42 -0.37
N LYS A 68 1.37 -6.17 -0.81
CA LYS A 68 0.30 -5.16 -0.77
C LYS A 68 -0.30 -4.92 -2.16
N THR A 69 -1.60 -4.65 -2.24
CA THR A 69 -2.26 -4.27 -3.50
C THR A 69 -1.66 -2.98 -4.08
N ASN A 70 -1.56 -1.95 -3.24
CA ASN A 70 -0.77 -0.74 -3.43
C ASN A 70 -0.64 0.00 -2.09
N PHE A 71 0.15 1.08 -2.09
CA PHE A 71 0.40 1.92 -0.92
C PHE A 71 -0.87 2.34 -0.18
N THR A 72 -1.97 2.68 -0.87
CA THR A 72 -3.18 3.18 -0.19
C THR A 72 -4.17 2.08 0.18
N ASN A 73 -4.46 1.18 -0.76
CA ASN A 73 -5.63 0.30 -0.66
C ASN A 73 -5.41 -0.94 0.21
N TYR A 74 -4.16 -1.29 0.53
CA TYR A 74 -3.89 -2.40 1.45
C TYR A 74 -4.52 -2.17 2.83
N VAL A 75 -4.76 -0.90 3.22
CA VAL A 75 -5.44 -0.53 4.45
C VAL A 75 -6.85 -1.13 4.51
N ARG A 76 -7.52 -1.32 3.36
CA ARG A 76 -8.83 -1.97 3.31
C ARG A 76 -8.80 -3.44 3.72
N GLU A 77 -7.64 -4.07 3.64
CA GLU A 77 -7.42 -5.45 4.07
C GLU A 77 -7.02 -5.52 5.56
N ARG A 78 -6.81 -4.37 6.22
CA ARG A 78 -6.20 -4.30 7.57
C ARG A 78 -6.96 -3.44 8.58
N LEU A 79 -7.93 -2.65 8.16
CA LEU A 79 -8.84 -1.92 9.04
C LEU A 79 -10.25 -2.51 8.97
N ALA A 80 -10.96 -2.46 10.08
CA ALA A 80 -12.40 -2.64 10.18
C ALA A 80 -13.07 -1.28 10.49
N GLY A 81 -14.39 -1.28 10.67
CA GLY A 81 -15.16 -0.07 10.99
C GLY A 81 -15.62 0.74 9.78
N PHE A 82 -15.44 0.22 8.56
CA PHE A 82 -15.88 0.86 7.33
C PHE A 82 -16.65 -0.07 6.40
N GLU A 83 -17.44 0.52 5.51
CA GLU A 83 -18.19 -0.14 4.45
C GLU A 83 -17.71 0.33 3.08
N MET A 84 -17.77 -0.58 2.10
CA MET A 84 -17.64 -0.23 0.69
C MET A 84 -19.01 0.06 0.11
N ARG A 85 -19.21 1.25 -0.46
CA ARG A 85 -20.47 1.69 -1.08
C ARG A 85 -20.23 2.07 -2.53
N ASP A 86 -21.21 1.82 -3.40
CA ASP A 86 -21.12 2.30 -4.78
C ASP A 86 -21.12 3.84 -4.82
N TYR A 87 -20.22 4.41 -5.61
CA TYR A 87 -20.15 5.85 -5.85
C TYR A 87 -21.37 6.29 -6.64
N ARG A 88 -22.13 7.27 -6.14
CA ARG A 88 -23.32 7.84 -6.81
C ARG A 88 -22.99 9.22 -7.37
N PRO A 89 -22.76 9.35 -8.70
CA PRO A 89 -22.45 10.63 -9.31
C PRO A 89 -23.54 11.67 -9.05
N GLY A 90 -23.15 12.88 -8.62
CA GLY A 90 -24.07 13.97 -8.33
C GLY A 90 -24.75 13.91 -6.94
N VAL A 91 -24.62 12.80 -6.22
CA VAL A 91 -25.06 12.66 -4.82
C VAL A 91 -23.85 12.64 -3.88
N ASP A 92 -22.85 11.84 -4.21
CA ASP A 92 -21.62 11.74 -3.42
C ASP A 92 -20.60 12.79 -3.88
N PRO A 93 -19.84 13.41 -2.94
CA PRO A 93 -18.76 14.33 -3.27
C PRO A 93 -17.79 13.70 -4.27
N ALA A 94 -17.27 14.51 -5.19
CA ALA A 94 -16.28 14.03 -6.15
C ALA A 94 -15.07 13.44 -5.40
N PRO A 95 -14.60 12.23 -5.78
CA PRO A 95 -13.41 11.66 -5.16
C PRO A 95 -12.23 12.61 -5.29
N LEU A 96 -11.42 12.71 -4.23
CA LEU A 96 -10.22 13.51 -4.27
C LEU A 96 -9.27 12.98 -5.36
N ASN A 97 -8.64 13.91 -6.07
CA ASN A 97 -7.75 13.59 -7.17
C ASN A 97 -6.39 14.24 -6.93
N ILE A 98 -5.45 13.44 -6.43
CA ILE A 98 -4.07 13.85 -6.13
C ILE A 98 -3.32 14.43 -7.34
N THR A 99 -3.78 14.17 -8.57
CA THR A 99 -3.17 14.70 -9.80
C THR A 99 -3.90 15.92 -10.37
N ALA A 100 -4.94 16.43 -9.70
CA ALA A 100 -5.82 17.47 -10.27
C ALA A 100 -5.06 18.78 -10.56
N ARG A 101 -4.18 19.20 -9.65
CA ARG A 101 -3.34 20.40 -9.82
C ARG A 101 -2.39 20.22 -11.00
N ASP A 102 -1.62 19.14 -10.99
CA ASP A 102 -0.64 18.86 -12.05
C ASP A 102 -1.31 18.69 -13.42
N ALA A 103 -2.50 18.10 -13.49
CA ALA A 103 -3.24 17.98 -14.74
C ALA A 103 -3.63 19.33 -15.34
N LYS A 104 -3.89 20.34 -14.50
CA LYS A 104 -4.15 21.71 -14.93
C LYS A 104 -2.87 22.42 -15.37
N ASP A 105 -1.79 22.26 -14.62
CA ASP A 105 -0.55 23.01 -14.83
C ASP A 105 0.34 22.40 -15.93
N PHE A 106 0.23 21.08 -16.15
CA PHE A 106 1.05 20.32 -17.11
C PHE A 106 0.21 19.53 -18.13
N PRO A 107 -0.70 20.17 -18.89
CA PRO A 107 -1.66 19.47 -19.74
C PRO A 107 -1.00 18.61 -20.82
N ARG A 108 0.19 18.99 -21.34
CA ARG A 108 0.93 18.19 -22.33
C ARG A 108 1.41 16.85 -21.80
N TYR A 109 1.81 16.78 -20.53
CA TYR A 109 2.22 15.51 -19.89
C TYR A 109 1.02 14.57 -19.80
N PHE A 110 -0.11 15.08 -19.30
CA PHE A 110 -1.33 14.28 -19.12
C PHE A 110 -2.05 13.94 -20.44
N ALA A 111 -1.78 14.67 -21.53
CA ALA A 111 -2.26 14.35 -22.87
C ALA A 111 -1.62 13.07 -23.43
N GLY A 112 -0.41 12.70 -23.00
CA GLY A 112 0.26 11.45 -23.36
C GLY A 112 -0.32 10.21 -22.66
N GLY A 113 -1.38 10.38 -21.85
CA GLY A 113 -1.96 9.35 -21.02
C GLY A 113 -1.45 9.41 -19.57
N ARG A 114 -2.25 8.90 -18.63
CA ARG A 114 -1.92 8.91 -17.20
C ARG A 114 -0.99 7.77 -16.76
N GLY A 115 -0.44 7.02 -17.71
CA GLY A 115 0.26 5.76 -17.46
C GLY A 115 -0.64 4.69 -16.81
N ALA A 116 -0.04 3.55 -16.42
CA ALA A 116 -0.73 2.43 -15.76
C ALA A 116 -1.18 2.72 -14.30
N LEU A 117 -1.01 3.95 -13.81
CA LEU A 117 -1.41 4.38 -12.47
C LEU A 117 -2.92 4.58 -12.32
N THR A 118 -3.70 4.42 -13.38
CA THR A 118 -5.14 4.55 -13.28
C THR A 118 -5.77 3.26 -12.81
N GLY A 119 -5.91 3.14 -11.48
CA GLY A 119 -7.01 2.39 -10.86
C GLY A 119 -8.37 3.00 -11.22
N ALA A 120 -8.67 3.19 -12.51
CA ALA A 120 -9.93 3.73 -12.99
C ALA A 120 -11.12 2.86 -12.54
N ALA A 121 -10.88 1.56 -12.30
CA ALA A 121 -11.84 0.66 -11.69
C ALA A 121 -12.17 0.99 -10.22
N GLN A 122 -11.25 1.62 -9.47
CA GLN A 122 -11.46 1.99 -8.06
C GLN A 122 -12.34 3.23 -7.87
N ARG A 123 -12.66 3.97 -8.94
CA ARG A 123 -13.54 5.16 -8.86
C ARG A 123 -15.03 4.82 -8.68
N ARG A 124 -15.39 3.53 -8.64
CA ARG A 124 -16.78 3.10 -8.50
C ARG A 124 -17.21 2.80 -7.07
N GLN A 125 -16.28 2.70 -6.14
CA GLN A 125 -16.60 2.40 -4.74
C GLN A 125 -15.91 3.36 -3.77
N LEU A 126 -16.68 3.81 -2.79
CA LEU A 126 -16.25 4.63 -1.67
C LEU A 126 -16.04 3.76 -0.44
N ALA A 127 -14.94 3.96 0.28
CA ALA A 127 -14.82 3.45 1.63
C ALA A 127 -15.39 4.50 2.60
N VAL A 128 -16.30 4.09 3.47
CA VAL A 128 -16.96 4.97 4.43
C VAL A 128 -16.85 4.38 5.83
N CYS A 129 -16.18 5.09 6.74
CA CYS A 129 -16.14 4.79 8.16
C CYS A 129 -17.53 5.04 8.78
N VAL A 130 -18.12 3.98 9.33
CA VAL A 130 -19.50 3.95 9.86
C VAL A 130 -19.57 3.40 11.28
N ALA A 131 -18.44 2.96 11.81
CA ALA A 131 -18.27 2.36 13.13
C ALA A 131 -16.83 2.63 13.63
N PRO A 132 -16.50 2.33 14.90
CA PRO A 132 -15.15 2.48 15.40
C PRO A 132 -14.13 1.76 14.50
N LEU A 133 -13.03 2.45 14.18
CA LEU A 133 -11.92 1.85 13.45
C LEU A 133 -11.15 0.90 14.36
N GLU A 134 -10.83 -0.27 13.83
CA GLU A 134 -10.02 -1.28 14.52
C GLU A 134 -9.04 -1.89 13.53
N TYR A 135 -7.79 -2.09 13.94
CA TYR A 135 -6.82 -2.82 13.14
C TYR A 135 -7.05 -4.32 13.24
N VAL A 136 -7.27 -4.95 12.09
CA VAL A 136 -7.53 -6.39 11.91
C VAL A 136 -6.48 -7.05 11.01
N GLY A 137 -5.39 -6.34 10.71
CA GLY A 137 -4.34 -6.77 9.79
C GLY A 137 -3.19 -7.57 10.41
N GLN A 138 -3.33 -8.09 11.64
CA GLN A 138 -2.24 -8.71 12.39
C GLN A 138 -1.63 -9.89 11.63
N THR A 139 -2.46 -10.81 11.10
CA THR A 139 -1.98 -11.96 10.32
C THR A 139 -1.26 -11.53 9.03
N ALA A 140 -1.78 -10.52 8.33
CA ALA A 140 -1.13 -10.02 7.11
C ALA A 140 0.22 -9.33 7.41
N LEU A 141 0.31 -8.62 8.54
CA LEU A 141 1.54 -8.00 8.99
C LEU A 141 2.58 -9.03 9.46
N GLU A 142 2.15 -10.10 10.12
CA GLU A 142 3.01 -11.22 10.48
C GLU A 142 3.56 -11.94 9.24
N GLU A 143 2.76 -12.09 8.18
CA GLU A 143 3.21 -12.62 6.89
C GLU A 143 4.29 -11.73 6.26
N ASP A 144 4.07 -10.41 6.19
CA ASP A 144 5.06 -9.44 5.70
C ASP A 144 6.37 -9.56 6.50
N PHE A 145 6.27 -9.56 7.83
CA PHE A 145 7.43 -9.70 8.71
C PHE A 145 8.15 -11.04 8.52
N GLY A 146 7.41 -12.13 8.39
CA GLY A 146 7.98 -13.46 8.19
C GLY A 146 8.80 -13.54 6.91
N ASN A 147 8.22 -13.08 5.80
CA ASN A 147 8.89 -13.03 4.50
C ASN A 147 10.12 -12.14 4.53
N PHE A 148 10.00 -10.94 5.09
CA PHE A 148 11.11 -9.99 5.11
C PHE A 148 12.25 -10.43 6.04
N ARG A 149 11.94 -10.95 7.23
CA ARG A 149 12.96 -11.52 8.14
C ARG A 149 13.69 -12.70 7.49
N ALA A 150 12.97 -13.58 6.78
CA ALA A 150 13.58 -14.68 6.05
C ALA A 150 14.54 -14.19 4.96
N ALA A 151 14.14 -13.17 4.20
CA ALA A 151 14.96 -12.55 3.15
C ALA A 151 16.21 -11.83 3.69
N LEU A 152 16.14 -11.27 4.90
CA LEU A 152 17.27 -10.60 5.57
C LEU A 152 18.27 -11.58 6.19
N LYS A 153 17.96 -12.88 6.28
CA LYS A 153 18.86 -13.86 6.89
C LYS A 153 20.17 -13.98 6.09
N GLY A 154 21.27 -13.49 6.67
CA GLY A 154 22.59 -13.46 6.01
C GLY A 154 22.78 -12.28 5.06
N ALA A 155 21.81 -11.37 4.95
CA ALA A 155 21.96 -10.11 4.24
C ALA A 155 22.90 -9.16 5.00
N LYS A 156 23.63 -8.32 4.25
CA LYS A 156 24.51 -7.28 4.79
C LYS A 156 23.93 -5.89 4.59
N ALA A 157 22.63 -5.73 4.86
CA ALA A 157 22.00 -4.42 4.88
C ALA A 157 22.51 -3.61 6.09
N ALA A 158 22.65 -2.29 5.94
CA ALA A 158 22.92 -1.42 7.08
C ALA A 158 21.66 -1.29 7.96
N GLU A 159 20.50 -1.18 7.31
CA GLU A 159 19.19 -1.00 7.94
C GLU A 159 18.11 -1.75 7.13
N ALA A 160 16.98 -2.00 7.77
CA ALA A 160 15.81 -2.59 7.15
C ALA A 160 14.55 -1.87 7.64
N PHE A 161 13.62 -1.57 6.73
CA PHE A 161 12.39 -0.87 7.07
C PHE A 161 11.18 -1.47 6.37
N LEU A 162 10.00 -1.21 6.91
CA LEU A 162 8.73 -1.46 6.23
C LEU A 162 7.93 -0.16 6.25
N PRO A 163 7.51 0.36 5.09
CA PRO A 163 6.70 1.57 5.04
C PRO A 163 5.27 1.29 5.50
N ALA A 164 4.70 2.24 6.22
CA ALA A 164 3.31 2.26 6.66
C ALA A 164 2.66 3.60 6.27
N ASN A 165 1.35 3.57 6.01
CA ASN A 165 0.61 4.79 5.72
C ASN A 165 0.53 5.67 6.95
N THR A 166 0.71 6.97 6.74
CA THR A 166 0.38 7.97 7.74
C THR A 166 -1.14 8.13 7.87
N PRO A 167 -1.66 8.50 9.05
CA PRO A 167 -3.10 8.67 9.25
C PRO A 167 -3.75 9.64 8.24
N GLY A 168 -3.09 10.75 7.93
CA GLY A 168 -3.57 11.72 6.93
C GLY A 168 -3.66 11.16 5.50
N THR A 169 -2.90 10.11 5.17
CA THR A 169 -3.10 9.40 3.90
C THR A 169 -4.40 8.61 3.92
N ILE A 170 -4.76 8.01 5.05
CA ILE A 170 -5.98 7.18 5.17
C ILE A 170 -7.22 8.09 5.20
N GLU A 171 -7.19 9.15 6.01
CA GLU A 171 -8.25 10.16 6.10
C GLU A 171 -8.64 10.68 4.70
N HIS A 172 -7.65 10.95 3.85
CA HIS A 172 -7.87 11.44 2.49
C HIS A 172 -8.75 10.53 1.61
N TRP A 173 -8.78 9.22 1.86
CA TRP A 173 -9.51 8.25 1.03
C TRP A 173 -10.66 7.54 1.76
N LEU A 174 -10.66 7.55 3.09
CA LEU A 174 -11.69 6.95 3.92
C LEU A 174 -12.65 8.04 4.39
N ARG A 175 -13.87 8.05 3.85
CA ARG A 175 -14.87 9.04 4.23
C ARG A 175 -15.36 8.79 5.64
N ASN A 176 -15.47 9.83 6.46
CA ASN A 176 -16.01 9.73 7.81
C ASN A 176 -17.52 10.01 7.87
N GLU A 177 -18.30 9.06 8.41
CA GLU A 177 -19.70 9.25 8.80
C GLU A 177 -19.96 8.82 10.27
N TYR A 178 -18.92 8.45 11.03
CA TYR A 178 -19.04 7.96 12.41
C TYR A 178 -18.51 8.95 13.45
N TYR A 179 -17.29 9.47 13.26
CA TYR A 179 -16.63 10.34 14.23
C TYR A 179 -17.14 11.79 14.12
N PRO A 180 -17.25 12.53 15.24
CA PRO A 180 -17.90 13.84 15.27
C PRO A 180 -17.06 14.98 14.68
N SER A 181 -15.76 14.78 14.50
CA SER A 181 -14.83 15.77 13.95
C SER A 181 -13.74 15.09 13.13
N GLU A 182 -13.09 15.87 12.26
CA GLU A 182 -11.91 15.43 11.50
C GLU A 182 -10.75 15.05 12.44
N GLU A 183 -10.53 15.82 13.51
CA GLU A 183 -9.52 15.53 14.52
C GLU A 183 -9.75 14.17 15.21
N ALA A 184 -10.98 13.92 15.70
CA ALA A 184 -11.31 12.64 16.33
C ALA A 184 -11.18 11.46 15.36
N PHE A 185 -11.47 11.68 14.07
CA PHE A 185 -11.30 10.68 13.03
C PHE A 185 -9.82 10.36 12.75
N VAL A 186 -8.98 11.39 12.61
CA VAL A 186 -7.53 11.20 12.39
C VAL A 186 -6.86 10.55 13.59
N GLU A 187 -7.25 10.92 14.81
CA GLU A 187 -6.79 10.26 16.03
C GLU A 187 -7.20 8.78 16.07
N ALA A 188 -8.44 8.46 15.70
CA ALA A 188 -8.89 7.07 15.63
C ALA A 188 -8.14 6.25 14.58
N ILE A 189 -7.80 6.83 13.43
CA ILE A 189 -6.94 6.20 12.43
C ILE A 189 -5.52 5.97 12.98
N ALA A 190 -5.01 6.90 13.80
CA ALA A 190 -3.67 6.79 14.37
C ALA A 190 -3.57 5.73 15.47
N GLU A 191 -4.65 5.54 16.24
CA GLU A 191 -4.74 4.52 17.29
C GLU A 191 -4.93 3.10 16.72
N ALA A 192 -5.64 2.98 15.59
CA ALA A 192 -5.87 1.71 14.90
C ALA A 192 -4.60 1.21 14.19
#